data_AF-A0A5C4NCU5-F1
#
_entry.id   AF-A0A5C4NCU5-F1
#
_cell.length_a   1.000
_cell.length_b   1.000
_cell.length_c   1.000
_cell.angle_alpha   90.00
_cell.angle_beta   90.00
_cell.angle_gamma   90.00
#
_symmetry.space_group_name_H-M   'P 1'
#
loop_
_entity.id
_entity.type
_entity.pdbx_description
1 polymer ?
#
loop_
_entity_poly.entity_id
_entity_poly.type
_entity_poly.pdbx_seq_one_letter_code
_entity_poly.pdbx_strand_id
1 'polypeptide(L)'
;MTGIRRGRRTRTLALWRSVLDLVHGLGSAVRDPAIRVLLSLTMTVVLLATAFYHLVEGWRLLDAAYFSVVTMATVGFGDLVPRTDLGKVFTVFLILFGIGLFVASASTFAEHVVRRATGPGRPRTRSLRPPAPTPRHRPPRPARSRAGDRPGPARPDMGVAGASTLAA
;
A
#
# COMPACT_ATOMS: atom_id res chain seq x y z
N MET A 1 -51.12 -1.05 2.93
CA MET A 1 -50.31 -1.44 4.11
C MET A 1 -48.84 -1.15 3.83
N THR A 2 -48.36 -0.02 4.36
CA THR A 2 -47.01 0.24 4.92
C THR A 2 -45.75 -0.27 4.19
N GLY A 3 -45.26 0.51 3.22
CA GLY A 3 -43.85 0.48 2.79
C GLY A 3 -42.98 1.33 3.72
N ILE A 4 -42.48 0.73 4.80
CA ILE A 4 -41.66 1.39 5.82
C ILE A 4 -40.24 1.66 5.26
N ARG A 5 -39.82 2.92 5.42
CA ARG A 5 -38.55 3.53 5.01
C ARG A 5 -37.32 2.66 5.35
N ARG A 6 -36.60 2.16 4.34
CA ARG A 6 -35.27 1.57 4.50
C ARG A 6 -34.23 2.66 4.80
N GLY A 7 -33.66 2.59 5.99
CA GLY A 7 -32.20 2.64 6.17
C GLY A 7 -31.52 4.02 6.19
N ARG A 8 -31.90 4.90 7.13
CA ARG A 8 -31.10 6.11 7.48
C ARG A 8 -30.08 5.85 8.63
N ARG A 9 -29.85 4.58 9.02
CA ARG A 9 -29.10 4.17 10.24
C ARG A 9 -27.62 3.79 10.04
N THR A 10 -27.06 3.82 8.82
CA THR A 10 -25.68 3.34 8.57
C THR A 10 -24.61 4.43 8.59
N ARG A 11 -24.99 5.72 8.60
CA ARG A 11 -24.04 6.84 8.49
C ARG A 11 -23.22 7.08 9.77
N THR A 12 -23.82 6.96 10.95
CA THR A 12 -23.13 7.18 12.22
C THR A 12 -22.12 6.09 12.53
N LEU A 13 -22.43 4.83 12.22
CA LEU A 13 -21.50 3.70 12.39
C LEU A 13 -20.34 3.73 11.37
N ALA A 14 -20.60 4.23 10.15
CA ALA A 14 -19.54 4.41 9.15
C ALA A 14 -18.57 5.55 9.53
N LEU A 15 -19.09 6.67 10.04
CA LEU A 15 -18.26 7.78 10.53
C LEU A 15 -17.43 7.36 11.74
N TRP A 16 -18.03 6.66 12.69
CA TRP A 16 -17.31 6.18 13.88
C TRP A 16 -16.24 5.14 13.48
N ARG A 17 -16.53 4.21 12.57
CA ARG A 17 -15.51 3.29 12.09
C ARG A 17 -14.36 3.99 11.35
N SER A 18 -14.63 5.02 10.55
CA SER A 18 -13.57 5.82 9.91
C SER A 18 -12.69 6.55 10.93
N VAL A 19 -13.28 7.05 12.02
CA VAL A 19 -12.53 7.68 13.11
C VAL A 19 -11.66 6.65 13.85
N LEU A 20 -12.19 5.45 14.13
CA LEU A 20 -11.40 4.33 14.69
C LEU A 20 -10.26 3.93 13.76
N ASP A 21 -10.53 3.80 12.46
CA ASP A 21 -9.54 3.41 11.46
C ASP A 21 -8.45 4.49 11.32
N LEU A 22 -8.81 5.78 11.48
CA LEU A 22 -7.87 6.90 11.51
C LEU A 22 -6.98 6.87 12.76
N VAL A 23 -7.56 6.64 13.94
CA VAL A 23 -6.84 6.59 15.22
C VAL A 23 -5.94 5.36 15.32
N HIS A 24 -6.44 4.19 14.90
CA HIS A 24 -5.61 2.97 14.81
C HIS A 24 -4.55 3.09 13.71
N GLY A 25 -4.86 3.80 12.62
CA GLY A 25 -3.90 4.23 11.61
C GLY A 25 -2.77 5.02 12.27
N LEU A 26 -3.07 6.07 13.02
CA LEU A 26 -2.07 6.88 13.72
C LEU A 26 -1.15 6.03 14.61
N GLY A 27 -1.73 5.11 15.40
CA GLY A 27 -0.98 4.18 16.25
C GLY A 27 -0.04 3.24 15.47
N SER A 28 -0.41 2.87 14.24
CA SER A 28 0.46 2.07 13.37
C SER A 28 1.60 2.89 12.75
N ALA A 29 1.55 4.24 12.70
CA ALA A 29 2.67 5.06 12.23
C ALA A 29 3.80 5.08 13.27
N VAL A 30 3.44 5.09 14.54
CA VAL A 30 4.38 4.98 15.68
C VAL A 30 4.93 3.56 15.84
N ARG A 31 4.66 2.62 14.92
CA ARG A 31 5.28 1.28 14.90
C ARG A 31 6.58 1.23 14.11
N ASP A 32 6.84 2.22 13.24
CA ASP A 32 8.09 2.26 12.49
C ASP A 32 9.26 2.53 13.45
N PRO A 33 10.34 1.71 13.43
CA PRO A 33 11.49 1.91 14.30
C PRO A 33 12.13 3.30 14.13
N ALA A 34 12.12 3.89 12.93
CA ALA A 34 12.68 5.22 12.71
C ALA A 34 11.87 6.32 13.40
N ILE A 35 10.53 6.28 13.27
CA ILE A 35 9.62 7.21 13.96
C ILE A 35 9.74 7.04 15.47
N ARG A 36 9.79 5.79 15.96
CA ARG A 36 9.92 5.52 17.39
C ARG A 36 11.17 6.14 17.97
N VAL A 37 12.32 5.97 17.30
CA VAL A 37 13.58 6.52 17.77
C VAL A 37 13.53 8.05 17.80
N LEU A 38 13.12 8.69 16.70
CA LEU A 38 13.00 10.15 16.61
C LEU A 38 12.04 10.74 17.66
N LEU A 39 10.87 10.11 17.84
CA LEU A 39 9.89 10.52 18.82
C LEU A 39 10.39 10.31 20.25
N SER A 40 11.02 9.17 20.54
CA SER A 40 11.60 8.90 21.87
C SER A 40 12.73 9.86 22.21
N LEU A 41 13.55 10.22 21.24
CA LEU A 41 14.64 11.19 21.40
C LEU A 41 14.06 12.58 21.67
N THR A 42 13.06 13.01 20.91
CA THR A 42 12.35 14.28 21.13
C THR A 42 11.72 14.34 22.52
N MET A 43 11.02 13.28 22.92
CA MET A 43 10.40 13.20 24.26
C MET A 43 11.45 13.25 25.37
N THR A 44 12.60 12.60 25.18
CA THR A 44 13.71 12.65 26.15
C THR A 44 14.26 14.06 26.30
N VAL A 45 14.46 14.79 25.19
CA VAL A 45 14.93 16.18 25.25
C VAL A 45 13.89 17.09 25.92
N VAL A 46 12.60 16.91 25.61
CA VAL A 46 11.51 17.67 26.28
C VAL A 46 11.48 17.39 27.78
N LEU A 47 11.60 16.13 28.20
CA LEU A 47 11.62 15.77 29.62
C LEU A 47 12.85 16.35 30.34
N LEU A 48 14.02 16.30 29.71
CA LEU A 48 15.25 16.90 30.24
C LEU A 48 15.09 18.42 30.39
N ALA A 49 14.59 19.10 29.36
CA ALA A 49 14.34 20.53 29.39
C ALA A 49 13.30 20.89 30.46
N THR A 50 12.23 20.11 30.58
CA THR A 50 11.21 20.28 31.62
C THR A 50 11.80 20.20 33.01
N ALA A 51 12.61 19.16 33.28
CA ALA A 51 13.27 18.99 34.58
C ALA A 51 14.23 20.17 34.85
N PHE A 52 14.99 20.60 33.84
CA PHE A 52 15.89 21.73 33.95
C PHE A 52 15.14 23.03 34.30
N TYR A 53 14.09 23.39 33.57
CA TYR A 53 13.33 24.62 33.85
C TYR A 53 12.60 24.55 35.19
N HIS A 54 12.12 23.37 35.60
CA HIS A 54 11.55 23.18 36.93
C HIS A 54 12.56 23.50 38.04
N LEU A 55 13.81 23.04 37.89
CA LEU A 55 14.86 23.23 38.89
C LEU A 55 15.47 24.64 38.85
N VAL A 56 15.66 25.22 37.67
CA VAL A 56 16.38 26.49 37.49
C VAL A 56 15.47 27.70 37.55
N GLU A 57 14.28 27.63 36.94
CA GLU A 57 13.31 28.75 36.93
C GLU A 57 12.24 28.60 38.02
N GLY A 58 12.20 27.47 38.74
CA GLY A 58 11.21 27.21 39.79
C GLY A 58 9.78 27.06 39.27
N TRP A 59 9.60 26.86 37.96
CA TRP A 59 8.29 26.70 37.36
C TRP A 59 7.64 25.38 37.75
N ARG A 60 6.31 25.31 37.75
CA ARG A 60 5.62 24.04 37.94
C ARG A 60 6.00 23.09 36.79
N LEU A 61 6.03 21.78 37.06
CA LEU A 61 6.33 20.76 36.05
C LEU A 61 5.52 20.93 34.75
N LEU A 62 4.24 21.28 34.88
CA LEU A 62 3.37 21.51 33.72
C LEU A 62 3.77 22.75 32.91
N ASP A 63 4.09 23.85 33.59
CA ASP A 63 4.50 25.11 32.96
C ASP A 63 5.86 24.95 32.27
N ALA A 64 6.78 24.23 32.91
CA ALA A 64 8.09 23.87 32.35
C ALA A 64 7.96 22.94 31.13
N ALA A 65 7.06 21.95 31.18
CA ALA A 65 6.79 21.06 30.06
C ALA A 65 6.15 21.81 28.89
N TYR A 66 5.17 22.65 29.19
CA TYR A 66 4.52 23.52 28.23
C TYR A 66 5.55 24.43 27.53
N PHE A 67 6.38 25.15 28.28
CA PHE A 67 7.42 26.00 27.71
C PHE A 67 8.41 25.21 26.84
N SER A 68 8.85 24.02 27.31
CA SER A 68 9.79 23.17 26.58
C SER A 68 9.22 22.73 25.22
N VAL A 69 7.96 22.28 25.20
CA VAL A 69 7.28 21.83 23.98
C VAL A 69 7.02 23.00 23.04
N VAL A 70 6.47 24.11 23.53
CA VAL A 70 6.13 25.31 22.74
C VAL A 70 7.38 25.93 22.11
N THR A 71 8.48 25.99 22.87
CA THR A 71 9.77 26.51 22.38
C THR A 71 10.36 25.60 21.31
N MET A 72 10.40 24.29 21.56
CA MET A 72 10.95 23.32 20.60
C MET A 72 10.11 23.21 19.32
N ALA A 73 8.78 23.31 19.45
CA ALA A 73 7.85 23.35 18.33
C ALA A 73 7.85 24.68 17.58
N THR A 74 8.68 25.65 18.00
CA THR A 74 8.77 27.01 17.43
C THR A 74 7.48 27.82 17.48
N VAL A 75 6.55 27.45 18.36
CA VAL A 75 5.28 28.17 18.55
C VAL A 75 5.53 29.47 19.32
N GLY A 76 6.30 29.40 20.41
CA GLY A 76 6.83 30.57 21.11
C GLY A 76 5.81 31.64 21.52
N PHE A 77 4.77 31.27 22.28
CA PHE A 77 3.71 32.23 22.69
C PHE A 77 4.22 33.44 23.50
N GLY A 78 5.37 33.31 24.17
CA GLY A 78 6.01 34.41 24.92
C GLY A 78 5.35 34.72 26.27
N ASP A 79 4.42 33.89 26.71
CA ASP A 79 3.76 33.96 28.01
C ASP A 79 4.66 33.50 29.17
N LEU A 80 5.51 32.50 28.92
CA LEU A 80 6.60 32.08 29.80
C LEU A 80 7.94 32.40 29.14
N VAL A 81 8.86 33.00 29.90
CA VAL A 81 10.20 33.37 29.44
C VAL A 81 11.19 33.17 30.60
N PRO A 82 12.32 32.47 30.38
CA PRO A 82 13.33 32.26 31.42
C PRO A 82 13.88 33.61 31.92
N ARG A 83 13.90 33.77 33.24
CA ARG A 83 14.40 34.98 33.88
C ARG A 83 15.86 34.84 34.27
N THR A 84 16.31 33.63 34.58
CA THR A 84 17.70 33.34 34.94
C THR A 84 18.60 33.37 33.71
N ASP A 85 19.85 33.78 33.89
CA ASP A 85 20.83 33.79 32.79
C ASP A 85 21.15 32.36 32.32
N LEU A 86 21.17 31.41 33.26
CA LEU A 86 21.35 29.98 32.97
C LEU A 86 20.19 29.44 32.13
N GLY A 87 18.94 29.81 32.47
CA GLY A 87 17.74 29.47 31.71
C GLY A 87 17.75 30.03 30.29
N LYS A 88 18.20 31.28 30.11
CA LYS A 88 18.35 31.89 28.77
C LYS A 88 19.38 31.14 27.93
N VAL A 89 20.57 30.88 28.47
CA VAL A 89 21.64 30.15 27.77
C VAL A 89 21.18 28.75 27.38
N PHE A 90 20.54 28.03 28.31
CA PHE A 90 19.98 26.71 28.02
C PHE A 90 18.93 26.77 26.91
N THR A 91 18.06 27.79 26.92
CA THR A 91 17.05 27.99 25.87
C THR A 91 17.67 28.19 24.50
N VAL A 92 18.79 28.90 24.40
CA VAL A 92 19.53 29.03 23.13
C VAL A 92 19.99 27.66 22.62
N PHE A 93 20.56 26.82 23.48
CA PHE A 93 20.95 25.46 23.10
C PHE A 93 19.75 24.59 22.73
N LEU A 94 18.65 24.68 23.49
CA LEU A 94 17.40 23.97 23.22
C LEU A 94 16.86 24.31 21.82
N ILE A 95 16.90 25.59 21.44
CA ILE A 95 16.46 26.05 20.11
C ILE A 95 17.40 25.52 19.02
N LEU A 96 18.72 25.67 19.18
CA LEU A 96 19.71 25.25 18.18
C LEU A 96 19.64 23.75 17.86
N PHE A 97 19.53 22.90 18.89
CA PHE A 97 19.54 21.45 18.71
C PHE A 97 18.13 20.85 18.63
N GLY A 98 17.19 21.38 19.42
CA GLY A 98 15.84 20.86 19.55
C GLY A 98 14.99 21.07 18.30
N ILE A 99 15.14 22.20 17.59
CA ILE A 99 14.37 22.46 16.37
C ILE A 99 14.70 21.43 15.29
N GLY A 100 15.99 21.14 15.06
CA GLY A 100 16.38 20.15 14.05
C GLY A 100 15.79 18.78 14.32
N LEU A 101 15.84 18.34 15.58
CA LEU A 101 15.25 17.08 16.02
C LEU A 101 13.70 17.07 15.89
N PHE A 102 13.05 18.16 16.28
CA PHE A 102 11.60 18.31 16.18
C PHE A 102 11.13 18.28 14.73
N VAL A 103 11.80 19.04 13.85
CA VAL A 103 11.51 19.09 12.42
C VAL A 103 11.71 17.72 11.77
N ALA A 104 12.80 17.02 12.09
CA ALA A 104 13.03 15.67 11.59
C ALA A 104 11.90 14.71 12.01
N SER A 105 11.52 14.74 13.29
CA SER A 105 10.44 13.90 13.84
C SER A 105 9.10 14.21 13.18
N ALA A 106 8.74 15.50 13.06
CA ALA A 106 7.51 15.95 12.44
C ALA A 106 7.46 15.60 10.94
N SER A 107 8.57 15.73 10.22
CA SER A 107 8.66 15.45 8.79
C SER A 107 8.50 13.96 8.51
N THR A 108 9.22 13.10 9.23
CA THR A 108 9.08 11.64 9.08
C THR A 108 7.67 11.18 9.42
N PHE A 109 7.05 11.77 10.45
CA PHE A 109 5.67 11.50 10.79
C PHE A 109 4.70 11.92 9.67
N ALA A 110 4.86 13.14 9.15
CA ALA A 110 4.04 13.66 8.05
C ALA A 110 4.15 12.77 6.80
N GLU A 111 5.36 12.35 6.42
CA GLU A 111 5.58 11.44 5.30
C GLU A 111 4.85 10.10 5.48
N HIS A 112 4.86 9.52 6.68
CA HIS A 112 4.15 8.27 6.95
C HIS A 112 2.63 8.43 6.89
N VAL A 113 2.11 9.57 7.35
CA VAL A 113 0.69 9.89 7.24
C VAL A 113 0.30 10.08 5.76
N VAL A 114 1.09 10.84 4.99
CA VAL A 114 0.85 11.08 3.56
C VAL A 114 0.97 9.80 2.74
N ARG A 115 1.98 8.96 2.98
CA ARG A 115 2.15 7.66 2.30
C ARG A 115 0.93 6.74 2.48
N ARG A 116 0.18 6.87 3.58
CA ARG A 116 -1.07 6.15 3.78
C ARG A 116 -2.26 6.78 3.07
N ALA A 117 -2.33 8.11 3.05
CA ALA A 117 -3.38 8.84 2.34
C ALA A 117 -3.25 8.69 0.81
N THR A 118 -2.02 8.62 0.30
CA THR A 118 -1.69 8.52 -1.13
C THR A 118 -1.24 7.11 -1.54
N GLY A 119 -1.49 6.10 -0.69
CA GLY A 119 -1.17 4.70 -1.01
C GLY A 119 -1.72 4.35 -2.39
N PRO A 120 -0.93 3.70 -3.28
CA PRO A 120 -1.21 3.60 -4.70
C PRO A 120 -2.64 3.13 -4.90
N GLY A 121 -3.46 4.01 -5.49
CA GLY A 121 -4.85 3.71 -5.81
C GLY A 121 -4.88 2.34 -6.45
N ARG A 122 -5.62 1.41 -5.84
CA ARG A 122 -5.72 -0.01 -6.22
C ARG A 122 -5.45 -0.12 -7.72
N PRO A 123 -4.42 -0.86 -8.19
CA PRO A 123 -4.34 -1.16 -9.60
C PRO A 123 -5.72 -1.69 -9.96
N ARG A 124 -6.46 -0.90 -10.74
CA ARG A 124 -7.66 -1.37 -11.38
C ARG A 124 -7.10 -2.43 -12.30
N THR A 125 -7.05 -3.66 -11.81
CA THR A 125 -7.13 -4.87 -12.60
C THR A 125 -8.49 -4.81 -13.27
N ARG A 126 -8.63 -3.83 -14.18
CA ARG A 126 -9.57 -3.82 -15.27
C ARG A 126 -9.15 -5.07 -15.99
N SER A 127 -9.91 -6.12 -15.74
CA SER A 127 -9.93 -7.36 -16.47
C SER A 127 -9.31 -7.13 -17.84
N LEU A 128 -8.07 -7.60 -18.03
CA LEU A 128 -7.64 -8.04 -19.33
C LEU A 128 -8.59 -9.17 -19.67
N ARG A 129 -9.79 -8.80 -20.15
CA ARG A 129 -10.62 -9.68 -20.93
C ARG A 129 -9.72 -9.97 -22.12
N PRO A 130 -9.19 -11.19 -22.28
CA PRO A 130 -8.39 -11.49 -23.45
C PRO A 130 -9.23 -11.09 -24.67
N PRO A 131 -8.64 -10.43 -25.68
CA PRO A 131 -9.37 -10.12 -26.90
C PRO A 131 -10.02 -11.41 -27.38
N ALA A 132 -11.32 -11.34 -27.72
CA ALA A 132 -12.03 -12.50 -28.23
C ALA A 132 -11.19 -13.14 -29.34
N PRO A 133 -11.03 -14.48 -29.35
CA PRO A 133 -10.17 -15.13 -30.33
C PRO A 133 -10.60 -14.68 -31.73
N THR A 134 -9.66 -14.08 -32.46
CA THR A 134 -9.87 -13.65 -33.84
C THR A 134 -10.38 -14.86 -34.63
N PRO A 135 -11.46 -14.73 -35.44
CA PRO A 135 -11.92 -15.83 -36.27
C PRO A 135 -10.76 -16.31 -37.13
N ARG A 136 -10.18 -17.46 -36.80
CA ARG A 136 -9.14 -18.07 -37.63
C ARG A 136 -9.78 -18.37 -38.96
N HIS A 137 -9.30 -17.72 -40.01
CA HIS A 137 -9.66 -18.02 -41.39
C HIS A 137 -9.36 -19.50 -41.62
N ARG A 138 -10.40 -20.34 -41.59
CA ARG A 138 -10.27 -21.77 -41.86
C ARG A 138 -9.90 -21.86 -43.34
N PRO A 139 -8.77 -22.48 -43.72
CA PRO A 139 -8.50 -22.70 -45.13
C PRO A 139 -9.63 -23.55 -45.73
N PRO A 140 -10.02 -23.31 -47.00
CA PRO A 140 -10.99 -24.16 -47.67
C PRO A 140 -10.48 -25.60 -47.62
N ARG A 141 -11.35 -26.52 -47.16
CA ARG A 141 -11.03 -27.96 -47.13
C ARG A 141 -10.58 -28.36 -48.54
N PRO A 142 -9.41 -29.00 -48.71
CA PRO A 142 -9.02 -29.51 -50.02
C PRO A 142 -10.10 -30.46 -50.51
N ALA A 143 -10.56 -30.22 -51.74
CA ALA A 143 -11.50 -31.08 -52.42
C ALA A 143 -10.95 -32.50 -52.38
N ARG A 144 -11.78 -33.42 -51.89
CA ARG A 144 -11.48 -34.85 -51.79
C ARG A 144 -11.14 -35.34 -53.19
N SER A 145 -9.86 -35.47 -53.50
CA SER A 145 -9.38 -36.08 -54.73
C SER A 145 -9.95 -37.50 -54.77
N ARG A 146 -10.83 -37.77 -55.73
CA ARG A 146 -11.32 -39.11 -56.09
C ARG A 146 -10.13 -39.91 -56.63
N ALA A 147 -9.28 -40.40 -55.74
CA ALA A 147 -8.36 -41.47 -56.04
C ALA A 147 -9.12 -42.78 -55.90
N GLY A 148 -9.75 -43.23 -56.98
CA GLY A 148 -10.57 -44.44 -56.95
C GLY A 148 -11.27 -44.79 -58.25
N ASP A 149 -10.68 -44.52 -59.41
CA ASP A 149 -11.03 -45.20 -60.66
C ASP A 149 -9.75 -45.79 -61.24
N ARG A 150 -9.40 -46.99 -60.76
CA ARG A 150 -8.48 -47.88 -61.48
C ARG A 150 -9.34 -48.80 -62.35
N PRO A 151 -9.13 -48.87 -63.67
CA PRO A 151 -9.70 -49.93 -64.48
C PRO A 151 -9.14 -51.26 -63.99
N GLY A 152 -10.02 -52.19 -63.63
CA GLY A 152 -9.64 -53.56 -63.29
C GLY A 152 -9.00 -54.25 -64.50
N PRO A 153 -7.98 -55.12 -64.31
CA PRO A 153 -7.35 -55.82 -65.42
C PRO A 153 -8.35 -56.78 -66.09
N ALA A 154 -8.36 -56.72 -67.42
CA ALA A 154 -9.13 -57.58 -68.30
C ALA A 154 -8.84 -59.07 -68.03
N ARG A 155 -9.90 -59.88 -67.97
CA ARG A 155 -9.79 -61.34 -67.88
C ARG A 155 -9.31 -61.90 -69.23
N PRO A 156 -8.25 -62.72 -69.28
CA PRO A 156 -7.97 -63.54 -70.45
C PRO A 156 -8.87 -64.77 -70.43
N ASP A 157 -9.62 -64.95 -71.51
CA ASP A 157 -10.50 -66.08 -71.74
C ASP A 157 -9.75 -67.41 -71.82
N MET A 158 -10.42 -68.44 -71.32
CA MET A 158 -9.94 -69.81 -71.22
C MET A 158 -9.69 -70.45 -72.59
N GLY A 159 -8.54 -71.10 -72.72
CA GLY A 159 -8.15 -71.93 -73.86
C GLY A 159 -7.49 -73.23 -73.40
N VAL A 160 -8.34 -74.19 -73.05
CA VAL A 160 -8.28 -75.66 -73.17
C VAL A 160 -6.93 -76.34 -73.49
N ALA A 161 -6.72 -77.47 -72.79
CA ALA A 161 -6.16 -78.75 -73.27
C ALA A 161 -4.68 -79.07 -72.97
N GLY A 162 -4.47 -80.32 -72.53
CA GLY A 162 -3.19 -81.02 -72.56
C GLY A 162 -2.58 -81.23 -71.18
N ALA A 163 -3.16 -82.09 -70.32
CA ALA A 163 -2.95 -83.53 -70.32
C ALA A 163 -1.57 -83.96 -69.80
N SER A 164 -1.62 -84.90 -68.84
CA SER A 164 -0.66 -85.99 -68.60
C SER A 164 0.73 -85.59 -68.08
N THR A 165 1.35 -86.22 -67.07
CA THR A 165 1.10 -87.48 -66.36
C THR A 165 2.24 -87.63 -65.34
N LEU A 166 1.90 -88.18 -64.17
CA LEU A 166 2.69 -89.02 -63.24
C LEU A 166 4.22 -88.85 -63.19
N ALA A 167 4.80 -88.50 -62.04
CA ALA A 167 5.04 -89.37 -60.87
C ALA A 167 6.49 -89.89 -60.84
N ALA A 168 6.99 -89.94 -59.60
CA ALA A 168 8.30 -90.43 -59.13
C ALA A 168 9.47 -89.45 -59.28
#